data_AF-A0A7V1ZST0-F1
#
_entry.id   AF-A0A7V1ZST0-F1
#
_cell.length_a   1.000
_cell.length_b   1.000
_cell.length_c   1.000
_cell.angle_alpha   90.00
_cell.angle_beta   90.00
_cell.angle_gamma   90.00
#
_symmetry.space_group_name_H-M   'P 1'
#
loop_
_entity.id
_entity.type
_entity.pdbx_description
1 polymer ?
#
loop_
_entity_poly.entity_id
_entity_poly.type
_entity_poly.pdbx_seq_one_letter_code
_entity_poly.pdbx_strand_id
1 'polypeptide(L)'
;MAKIFLVTVIYGAIPLVIISIIQAITESLLKLHEYIPEDSRAGRGLELYLLQFISDLFFFVILPALVYYWVYPVMPFSGYKSGVAVGIAAYALGSLPYATSLGLRLKLPTPLIVSTLLFNLLKLTAALGVIIHYMNY
;
A
#
# COMPACT_ATOMS: atom_id res chain seq x y z
N MET A 1 6.04 23.95 6.52
CA MET A 1 6.56 22.59 6.24
C MET A 1 5.95 21.52 7.12
N ALA A 2 6.12 21.53 8.46
CA ALA A 2 5.53 20.49 9.34
C ALA A 2 4.00 20.32 9.20
N LYS A 3 3.27 21.42 9.00
CA LYS A 3 1.82 21.40 8.74
C LYS A 3 1.44 20.67 7.44
N ILE A 4 2.21 20.85 6.36
CA ILE A 4 1.96 20.22 5.06
C ILE A 4 2.20 18.71 5.16
N PHE A 5 3.24 18.30 5.89
CA PHE A 5 3.50 16.90 6.18
C PHE A 5 2.34 16.24 6.95
N LEU A 6 1.87 16.87 8.04
CA LEU A 6 0.72 16.36 8.82
C LEU A 6 -0.55 16.23 7.96
N VAL A 7 -0.86 17.25 7.16
CA VAL A 7 -1.99 17.22 6.23
C VAL A 7 -1.83 16.05 5.24
N THR A 8 -0.65 15.89 4.65
CA THR A 8 -0.37 14.78 3.71
C THR A 8 -0.61 13.41 4.34
N VAL A 9 -0.18 13.22 5.61
CA VAL A 9 -0.39 11.95 6.32
C VAL A 9 -1.87 11.70 6.59
N ILE A 10 -2.61 12.71 7.05
CA ILE A 10 -4.06 12.58 7.34
C ILE A 10 -4.84 12.28 6.07
N TYR A 11 -4.62 13.05 5.00
CA TYR A 11 -5.32 12.83 3.73
C TYR A 11 -4.85 11.56 3.01
N GLY A 12 -3.61 11.10 3.24
CA GLY A 12 -3.08 9.85 2.72
C GLY A 12 -3.69 8.62 3.41
N ALA A 13 -4.12 8.75 4.67
CA ALA A 13 -4.80 7.67 5.38
C ALA A 13 -6.20 7.35 4.80
N ILE A 14 -6.91 8.37 4.29
CA ILE A 14 -8.28 8.23 3.76
C ILE A 14 -8.35 7.18 2.63
N PRO A 15 -7.58 7.27 1.53
CA PRO A 15 -7.63 6.27 0.48
C PRO A 15 -7.17 4.89 0.96
N LEU A 16 -6.23 4.80 1.91
CA LEU A 16 -5.83 3.51 2.48
C LEU A 16 -6.98 2.81 3.18
N VAL A 17 -7.79 3.54 3.96
CA VAL A 17 -8.99 2.99 4.61
C VAL A 17 -10.01 2.55 3.57
N ILE A 18 -10.32 3.40 2.59
CA ILE A 18 -11.31 3.09 1.54
C ILE A 18 -10.90 1.83 0.78
N ILE A 19 -9.64 1.76 0.33
CA ILE A 19 -9.14 0.62 -0.45
C ILE A 19 -9.10 -0.64 0.41
N SER A 20 -8.79 -0.55 1.71
CA SER A 20 -8.81 -1.70 2.62
C SER A 20 -10.23 -2.24 2.86
N ILE A 21 -11.23 -1.35 2.93
CA ILE A 21 -12.64 -1.75 3.01
C ILE A 21 -13.06 -2.45 1.72
N ILE A 22 -12.72 -1.89 0.56
CA ILE A 22 -13.02 -2.51 -0.74
C ILE A 22 -12.35 -3.88 -0.82
N GLN A 23 -11.09 -3.99 -0.42
CA GLN A 23 -10.37 -5.26 -0.36
C GLN A 23 -11.09 -6.28 0.51
N ALA A 24 -11.49 -5.92 1.73
CA ALA A 24 -12.21 -6.83 2.64
C ALA A 24 -13.55 -7.30 2.04
N ILE A 25 -14.28 -6.40 1.37
CA ILE A 25 -15.53 -6.74 0.67
C ILE A 25 -15.24 -7.71 -0.48
N THR A 26 -14.25 -7.41 -1.32
CA THR A 26 -13.88 -8.25 -2.47
C THR A 26 -13.40 -9.63 -2.03
N GLU A 27 -12.58 -9.72 -0.99
CA GLU A 27 -12.08 -10.99 -0.44
C GLU A 27 -13.21 -11.83 0.17
N SER A 28 -14.21 -11.18 0.78
CA SER A 28 -15.43 -11.84 1.26
C SER A 28 -16.28 -12.39 0.11
N LEU A 29 -16.53 -11.58 -0.92
CA LEU A 29 -17.34 -11.95 -2.09
C LEU A 29 -16.70 -13.10 -2.90
N LEU A 30 -15.38 -13.07 -3.07
CA LEU A 30 -14.64 -14.09 -3.81
C LEU A 30 -14.32 -15.33 -2.97
N LYS A 31 -14.72 -15.37 -1.68
CA LYS A 31 -14.46 -16.48 -0.76
C LYS A 31 -12.99 -16.92 -0.73
N LEU A 32 -12.06 -15.98 -0.95
CA LEU A 32 -10.62 -16.27 -1.06
C LEU A 32 -10.05 -16.92 0.21
N HIS A 33 -10.75 -16.70 1.31
CA HIS A 33 -10.49 -17.23 2.64
C HIS A 33 -10.74 -18.73 2.83
N GLU A 34 -11.59 -19.35 2.00
CA GLU A 34 -11.88 -20.79 2.08
C GLU A 34 -10.64 -21.62 1.73
N TYR A 35 -9.70 -21.06 0.96
CA TYR A 35 -8.47 -21.71 0.50
C TYR A 35 -7.25 -21.53 1.42
N ILE A 36 -7.40 -20.82 2.54
CA ILE A 36 -6.31 -20.61 3.51
C ILE A 36 -6.34 -21.74 4.56
N PRO A 37 -5.20 -22.41 4.85
CA PRO A 37 -5.09 -23.43 5.90
C PRO A 37 -5.61 -22.93 7.25
N GLU A 38 -6.32 -23.76 8.01
CA GLU A 38 -6.94 -23.35 9.28
C GLU A 38 -5.92 -22.88 10.32
N ASP A 39 -4.71 -23.46 10.32
CA ASP A 39 -3.59 -23.03 11.17
C ASP A 39 -3.11 -21.60 10.85
N SER A 40 -3.36 -21.12 9.62
CA SER A 40 -3.04 -19.75 9.17
C SER A 40 -4.25 -18.81 9.26
N ARG A 41 -5.44 -19.30 9.67
CA ARG A 41 -6.63 -18.46 9.89
C ARG A 41 -6.66 -17.78 11.26
N ALA A 42 -5.69 -18.07 12.13
CA ALA A 42 -5.60 -17.48 13.45
C ALA A 42 -5.48 -15.95 13.36
N GLY A 43 -6.48 -15.24 13.90
CA GLY A 43 -6.37 -13.82 14.19
C GLY A 43 -7.06 -12.84 13.22
N ARG A 44 -8.21 -13.14 12.62
CA ARG A 44 -9.01 -12.06 11.97
C ARG A 44 -9.70 -11.11 12.96
N GLY A 45 -8.99 -10.71 14.00
CA GLY A 45 -9.44 -9.73 14.97
C GLY A 45 -9.21 -8.30 14.50
N LEU A 46 -9.89 -7.37 15.15
CA LEU A 46 -9.72 -5.93 14.96
C LEU A 46 -8.26 -5.48 15.18
N GLU A 47 -7.53 -6.18 16.06
CA GLU A 47 -6.09 -5.96 16.32
C GLU A 47 -5.22 -6.14 15.08
N LEU A 48 -5.44 -7.21 14.30
CA LEU A 48 -4.66 -7.48 13.09
C LEU A 48 -5.01 -6.50 11.96
N TYR A 49 -6.26 -6.05 11.90
CA TYR A 49 -6.66 -4.96 11.00
C TYR A 49 -5.97 -3.64 11.37
N LEU A 50 -5.91 -3.29 12.65
CA LEU A 50 -5.20 -2.09 13.11
C LEU A 50 -3.70 -2.19 12.84
N LEU A 51 -3.08 -3.34 13.10
CA LEU A 51 -1.66 -3.56 12.83
C LEU A 51 -1.35 -3.43 11.33
N GLN A 52 -2.20 -3.99 10.48
CA GLN A 52 -2.08 -3.87 9.04
C GLN A 52 -2.28 -2.43 8.58
N PHE A 53 -3.27 -1.72 9.12
CA PHE A 53 -3.49 -0.30 8.80
C PHE A 53 -2.31 0.58 9.21
N ILE A 54 -1.75 0.38 10.41
CA ILE A 54 -0.56 1.12 10.88
C ILE A 54 0.62 0.83 9.96
N SER A 55 0.81 -0.44 9.58
CA SER A 55 1.88 -0.84 8.65
C SER A 55 1.68 -0.18 7.29
N ASP A 56 0.48 -0.23 6.73
CA ASP A 56 0.15 0.39 5.44
C ASP A 56 0.35 1.90 5.48
N LEU A 57 -0.09 2.57 6.55
CA LEU A 57 0.11 4.01 6.74
C LEU A 57 1.60 4.34 6.78
N PHE A 58 2.40 3.53 7.47
CA PHE A 58 3.85 3.73 7.56
C PHE A 58 4.54 3.55 6.20
N PHE A 59 4.26 2.44 5.50
CA PHE A 59 4.96 2.07 4.27
C PHE A 59 4.47 2.80 3.03
N PHE A 60 3.17 3.09 2.91
CA PHE A 60 2.61 3.74 1.72
C PHE A 60 2.54 5.27 1.84
N VAL A 61 2.44 5.82 3.05
CA VAL A 61 2.23 7.26 3.24
C VAL A 61 3.40 7.92 3.96
N ILE A 62 3.72 7.50 5.19
CA ILE A 62 4.71 8.21 6.03
C ILE A 62 6.11 8.13 5.42
N LEU A 63 6.58 6.93 5.10
CA LEU A 63 7.94 6.72 4.60
C LEU A 63 8.13 7.35 3.21
N PRO A 64 7.21 7.17 2.24
CA PRO A 64 7.31 7.88 0.95
C PRO A 64 7.19 9.40 1.08
N ALA A 65 6.32 9.93 1.97
CA ALA A 65 6.24 11.38 2.20
C ALA A 65 7.51 11.93 2.83
N LEU A 66 8.15 11.18 3.73
CA LEU A 66 9.41 11.55 4.34
C LEU A 66 10.55 11.53 3.31
N VAL A 67 10.64 10.48 2.49
CA VAL A 67 11.61 10.43 1.39
C VAL A 67 11.38 11.58 0.41
N TYR A 68 10.13 11.85 0.04
CA TYR A 68 9.79 12.97 -0.83
C TYR A 68 10.22 14.31 -0.21
N TYR A 69 9.93 14.53 1.08
CA TYR A 69 10.35 15.74 1.80
C TYR A 69 11.87 15.99 1.74
N TRP A 70 12.68 14.93 1.86
CA TRP A 70 14.14 15.03 1.85
C TRP A 70 14.72 15.16 0.44
N VAL A 71 14.13 14.48 -0.54
CA VAL A 71 14.72 14.32 -1.88
C VAL A 71 14.16 15.34 -2.88
N TYR A 72 12.93 15.83 -2.67
CA TYR A 72 12.27 16.79 -3.56
C TYR A 72 13.06 18.08 -3.83
N PRO A 73 13.74 18.72 -2.85
CA PRO A 73 14.54 19.92 -3.11
C PRO A 73 15.68 19.72 -4.11
N VAL A 74 16.06 18.47 -4.38
CA VAL A 74 17.23 18.09 -5.18
C VAL A 74 16.82 17.48 -6.53
N MET A 75 15.51 17.22 -6.76
CA MET A 75 15.05 16.60 -8.01
C MET A 75 14.65 17.64 -9.07
N PRO A 76 15.17 17.53 -10.31
CA PRO A 76 14.90 18.49 -11.39
C PRO A 76 13.61 18.25 -12.19
N PHE A 77 12.77 17.27 -11.82
CA PHE A 77 11.60 16.85 -12.61
C PHE A 77 10.26 17.21 -11.97
N SER A 78 9.21 17.34 -12.79
CA SER A 78 7.83 17.52 -12.33
C SER A 78 7.39 16.31 -11.48
N GLY A 79 7.21 16.54 -10.17
CA GLY A 79 7.15 15.49 -9.15
C GLY A 79 6.05 14.43 -9.34
N TYR A 80 4.99 14.72 -10.08
CA TYR A 80 3.83 13.83 -10.25
C TYR A 80 4.12 12.62 -11.13
N LYS A 81 4.66 12.84 -12.33
CA LYS A 81 4.87 11.74 -13.29
C LYS A 81 6.05 10.86 -12.89
N SER A 82 7.12 11.47 -12.35
CA SER A 82 8.31 10.74 -11.89
C SER A 82 8.04 9.93 -10.62
N GLY A 83 7.36 10.50 -9.62
CA GLY A 83 7.06 9.82 -8.37
C GLY A 83 6.17 8.58 -8.55
N VAL A 84 5.11 8.71 -9.36
CA VAL A 84 4.23 7.59 -9.69
C VAL A 84 4.97 6.52 -10.51
N ALA A 85 5.76 6.92 -11.51
CA ALA A 85 6.51 5.97 -12.33
C ALA A 85 7.58 5.20 -11.54
N VAL A 86 8.33 5.88 -10.66
CA VAL A 86 9.35 5.25 -9.80
C VAL A 86 8.71 4.34 -8.76
N GLY A 87 7.60 4.76 -8.14
CA GLY A 87 6.87 3.94 -7.19
C GLY A 87 6.33 2.66 -7.82
N ILE A 88 5.71 2.76 -9.00
CA ILE A 88 5.23 1.60 -9.75
C ILE A 88 6.39 0.70 -10.18
N ALA A 89 7.52 1.26 -10.63
CA ALA A 89 8.69 0.49 -11.00
C ALA A 89 9.29 -0.27 -9.81
N ALA A 90 9.44 0.39 -8.65
CA ALA A 90 9.92 -0.26 -7.43
C ALA A 90 8.98 -1.38 -6.96
N TYR A 91 7.66 -1.16 -7.09
CA TYR A 91 6.65 -2.15 -6.78
C TYR A 91 6.70 -3.37 -7.72
N ALA A 92 6.83 -3.12 -9.02
CA ALA A 92 6.91 -4.15 -10.05
C ALA A 92 8.18 -5.00 -9.94
N LEU A 93 9.32 -4.37 -9.62
CA LEU A 93 10.62 -5.04 -9.56
C LEU A 93 10.92 -5.68 -8.20
N GLY A 94 10.32 -5.20 -7.10
CA GLY A 94 10.60 -5.68 -5.74
C GLY A 94 9.48 -6.54 -5.15
N SER A 95 8.32 -5.93 -4.90
CA SER A 95 7.23 -6.57 -4.14
C SER A 95 6.52 -7.68 -4.91
N LEU A 96 6.36 -7.54 -6.22
CA LEU A 96 5.74 -8.57 -7.08
C LEU A 96 6.53 -9.90 -7.08
N PRO A 97 7.84 -9.93 -7.39
CA PRO A 97 8.63 -11.16 -7.33
C PRO A 97 8.78 -11.71 -5.90
N TYR A 98 8.87 -10.82 -4.89
CA TYR A 98 8.95 -11.27 -3.50
C TYR A 98 7.66 -11.94 -3.02
N ALA A 99 6.50 -11.33 -3.27
CA ALA A 99 5.20 -11.87 -2.86
C ALA A 99 4.86 -13.18 -3.59
N THR A 100 5.23 -13.30 -4.87
CA THR A 100 5.05 -14.55 -5.63
C THR A 100 5.97 -15.66 -5.12
N SER A 101 7.24 -15.36 -4.83
CA SER A 101 8.17 -16.30 -4.18
C SER A 101 7.66 -16.75 -2.80
N LEU A 102 7.19 -15.80 -1.98
CA LEU A 102 6.64 -16.09 -0.65
C LEU A 102 5.38 -16.95 -0.75
N GLY A 103 4.52 -16.64 -1.71
CA GLY A 103 3.30 -17.39 -2.01
C GLY A 103 3.58 -18.84 -2.38
N LEU A 104 4.61 -19.09 -3.21
CA LEU A 104 5.05 -20.44 -3.56
C LEU A 104 5.61 -21.20 -2.33
N ARG A 105 6.37 -20.53 -1.46
CA ARG A 105 6.93 -21.13 -0.24
C ARG A 105 5.88 -21.47 0.80
N LEU A 106 4.89 -20.59 0.98
CA LEU A 106 3.80 -20.74 1.95
C LEU A 106 2.59 -21.50 1.38
N LYS A 107 2.67 -21.96 0.13
CA LYS A 107 1.57 -22.64 -0.60
C LYS A 107 0.27 -21.85 -0.56
N LEU A 108 0.36 -20.52 -0.63
CA LEU A 108 -0.79 -19.64 -0.63
C LEU A 108 -1.52 -19.72 -1.98
N PRO A 109 -2.86 -19.57 -2.00
CA PRO A 109 -3.62 -19.56 -3.24
C PRO A 109 -3.19 -18.40 -4.14
N THR A 110 -2.84 -18.68 -5.38
CA THR A 110 -2.48 -17.65 -6.38
C THR A 110 -3.51 -16.52 -6.48
N PRO A 111 -4.84 -16.78 -6.46
CA PRO A 111 -5.84 -15.71 -6.50
C PRO A 111 -5.75 -14.74 -5.31
N LEU A 112 -5.39 -15.25 -4.12
CA LEU A 112 -5.20 -14.41 -2.93
C LEU A 112 -4.00 -13.48 -3.11
N ILE A 113 -2.86 -14.02 -3.56
CA ILE A 113 -1.64 -13.25 -3.80
C ILE A 113 -1.88 -12.16 -4.84
N VAL A 114 -2.53 -12.51 -5.96
CA VAL A 114 -2.83 -11.56 -7.04
C VAL A 114 -3.79 -10.46 -6.56
N SER A 115 -4.83 -10.81 -5.81
CA SER A 115 -5.75 -9.85 -5.19
C SER A 115 -5.00 -8.88 -4.28
N THR A 116 -4.21 -9.41 -3.32
CA THR A 116 -3.44 -8.58 -2.39
C THR A 116 -2.46 -7.66 -3.11
N LEU A 117 -1.79 -8.15 -4.16
CA LEU A 117 -0.88 -7.33 -4.98
C LEU A 117 -1.64 -6.24 -5.76
N LEU A 118 -2.84 -6.52 -6.26
CA LEU A 118 -3.64 -5.51 -6.92
C LEU A 118 -4.03 -4.39 -5.95
N PHE A 119 -4.51 -4.75 -4.75
CA PHE A 119 -4.89 -3.77 -3.75
C PHE A 119 -3.70 -2.97 -3.21
N ASN A 120 -2.53 -3.58 -3.04
CA ASN A 120 -1.31 -2.88 -2.68
C ASN A 120 -0.87 -1.89 -3.76
N LEU A 121 -1.04 -2.22 -5.04
CA LEU A 121 -0.78 -1.29 -6.14
C LEU A 121 -1.75 -0.10 -6.12
N LEU A 122 -3.03 -0.34 -5.84
CA LEU A 122 -4.03 0.72 -5.68
C LEU A 122 -3.69 1.63 -4.49
N LYS A 123 -3.32 1.05 -3.34
CA LYS A 123 -2.88 1.80 -2.15
C LYS A 123 -1.67 2.68 -2.46
N LEU A 124 -0.68 2.12 -3.15
CA LEU A 124 0.53 2.84 -3.55
C LEU A 124 0.23 4.02 -4.48
N THR A 125 -0.56 3.78 -5.53
CA THR A 125 -0.89 4.82 -6.52
C THR A 125 -1.74 5.94 -5.90
N ALA A 126 -2.71 5.59 -5.05
CA ALA A 126 -3.51 6.58 -4.33
C ALA A 126 -2.68 7.39 -3.33
N ALA A 127 -1.82 6.73 -2.55
CA ALA A 127 -0.95 7.40 -1.57
C ALA A 127 0.04 8.34 -2.25
N LEU A 128 0.71 7.91 -3.32
CA LEU A 128 1.59 8.78 -4.10
C LEU A 128 0.85 9.96 -4.71
N GLY A 129 -0.38 9.76 -5.20
CA GLY A 129 -1.22 10.84 -5.70
C GLY A 129 -1.47 11.93 -4.66
N VAL A 130 -1.78 11.54 -3.41
CA VAL A 130 -1.98 12.47 -2.30
C VAL A 130 -0.69 13.18 -1.91
N ILE A 131 0.41 12.43 -1.75
CA ILE A 131 1.73 12.99 -1.38
C ILE A 131 2.14 14.06 -2.37
N ILE A 132 2.05 13.76 -3.66
CA ILE A 132 2.52 14.66 -4.69
C ILE A 132 1.59 15.86 -4.86
N HIS A 133 0.28 15.68 -4.65
CA HIS A 133 -0.66 16.80 -4.66
C HIS A 133 -0.31 17.79 -3.54
N TYR A 134 -0.24 17.36 -2.29
CA TYR A 134 -0.06 18.28 -1.16
C TYR A 134 1.37 18.79 -0.97
N MET A 135 2.40 18.07 -1.43
CA MET A 135 3.80 18.49 -1.25
C MET A 135 4.35 19.34 -2.42
N ASN A 136 3.57 19.53 -3.49
CA ASN A 136 3.91 20.46 -4.58
C ASN A 136 3.30 21.87 -4.41
N TYR A 137 2.41 22.07 -3.43
CA TYR A 137 1.84 23.36 -3.04
C TYR A 137 2.45 23.84 -1.71
#